data_AF-A0A1B7XAL7-F1
#
_entry.id   AF-A0A1B7XAL7-F1
#
_cell.length_a   1.000
_cell.length_b   1.000
_cell.length_c   1.000
_cell.angle_alpha   90.00
_cell.angle_beta   90.00
_cell.angle_gamma   90.00
#
_symmetry.space_group_name_H-M   'P 1'
#
loop_
_entity.id
_entity.type
_entity.pdbx_description
1 polymer ?
#
loop_
_entity_poly.entity_id
_entity_poly.type
_entity_poly.pdbx_seq_one_letter_code
_entity_poly.pdbx_strand_id
1 'polypeptide(L)'
;MDNLWEGTTENDVITAGKTDDTIIGGAGNDKLTGGSGSDTYIFNIGDGHDTIIEASIDPTCSCVDKIQLGAGIGIEDLRYSADGDDLIINFRGNDSDSIRIVGAKTGESAGIESICFTDGTELEFTTALSIVELTKETGNYLPSVTTNTQIINGHDGMDTIMLTGAGSVIVDGGAGMDRMILSGKNVIAYGGAGMDFIQSTISQATLIGGTGRDTLIGSHLGDTYIFNKGDGIDYVRDSLTPPCIVNEGSDTIKFGKGITKEDISFFMQKEGLIISYGENDKITVIEQHVSKHAIETVQLASGSSLSSAEINQIVADLSNYASDHGLDFTSVEDVKNNQELMNIVTAAWDN
;
A
#
# COMPACT_ATOMS: atom_id res chain seq x y z
N MET A 1 11.58 10.46 30.19
CA MET A 1 12.92 10.29 29.61
C MET A 1 12.79 9.01 28.84
N ASP A 2 12.98 9.09 27.55
CA ASP A 2 12.74 7.96 26.68
C ASP A 2 13.92 6.99 26.86
N ASN A 3 13.67 5.73 27.17
CA ASN A 3 14.76 4.75 27.27
C ASN A 3 14.87 3.95 25.97
N LEU A 4 16.10 3.51 25.69
CA LEU A 4 16.38 2.62 24.58
C LEU A 4 16.70 1.23 25.14
N TRP A 5 15.98 0.23 24.65
CA TRP A 5 16.17 -1.18 24.95
C TRP A 5 16.55 -1.91 23.67
N GLU A 6 17.74 -2.50 23.64
CA GLU A 6 18.26 -3.23 22.49
C GLU A 6 18.55 -4.67 22.90
N GLY A 7 18.01 -5.63 22.15
CA GLY A 7 18.41 -7.03 22.20
C GLY A 7 19.64 -7.30 21.34
N THR A 8 19.76 -8.54 20.89
CA THR A 8 20.97 -9.09 20.29
C THR A 8 20.68 -9.68 18.91
N THR A 9 21.41 -10.72 18.51
CA THR A 9 21.15 -11.48 17.27
C THR A 9 20.59 -12.86 17.60
N GLU A 10 20.14 -13.06 18.83
CA GLU A 10 19.59 -14.29 19.39
C GLU A 10 18.21 -13.98 19.96
N ASN A 11 17.45 -15.02 20.31
CA ASN A 11 16.12 -14.82 20.89
C ASN A 11 16.20 -14.17 22.28
N ASP A 12 15.65 -12.97 22.38
CA ASP A 12 15.65 -12.15 23.58
C ASP A 12 14.26 -12.05 24.22
N VAL A 13 14.26 -11.76 25.52
CA VAL A 13 13.06 -11.39 26.27
C VAL A 13 13.30 -10.02 26.87
N ILE A 14 12.67 -9.02 26.29
CA ILE A 14 12.80 -7.62 26.70
C ILE A 14 11.51 -7.21 27.41
N THR A 15 11.67 -6.69 28.62
CA THR A 15 10.59 -6.06 29.38
C THR A 15 11.07 -4.68 29.78
N ALA A 16 10.50 -3.68 29.13
CA ALA A 16 10.77 -2.28 29.38
C ALA A 16 9.98 -1.78 30.61
N GLY A 17 9.81 -0.48 30.72
CA GLY A 17 9.46 0.21 31.95
C GLY A 17 8.03 0.72 32.04
N LYS A 18 7.91 1.94 32.57
CA LYS A 18 6.65 2.70 32.70
C LYS A 18 6.79 4.08 32.06
N THR A 19 7.74 4.20 31.15
CA THR A 19 8.11 5.42 30.45
C THR A 19 8.02 5.14 28.98
N ASP A 20 7.90 6.17 28.17
CA ASP A 20 8.00 6.05 26.72
C ASP A 20 9.32 5.36 26.36
N ASP A 21 9.27 4.14 25.83
CA ASP A 21 10.44 3.31 25.59
C ASP A 21 10.58 3.01 24.09
N THR A 22 11.81 3.04 23.57
CA THR A 22 12.14 2.51 22.23
C THR A 22 12.75 1.14 22.39
N ILE A 23 12.17 0.14 21.72
CA ILE A 23 12.49 -1.27 21.90
C ILE A 23 12.89 -1.86 20.55
N ILE A 24 14.09 -2.40 20.48
CA ILE A 24 14.67 -3.06 19.31
C ILE A 24 15.00 -4.49 19.75
N GLY A 25 14.27 -5.48 19.23
CA GLY A 25 14.58 -6.90 19.49
C GLY A 25 15.94 -7.26 18.91
N GLY A 26 16.15 -6.88 17.65
CA GLY A 26 17.32 -7.27 16.88
C GLY A 26 16.98 -8.46 16.00
N ALA A 27 17.96 -9.29 15.65
CA ALA A 27 17.68 -10.52 14.93
C ALA A 27 17.36 -11.64 15.92
N GLY A 28 16.41 -12.52 15.60
CA GLY A 28 16.05 -13.61 16.49
C GLY A 28 14.55 -13.86 16.45
N ASN A 29 14.00 -14.53 17.45
CA ASN A 29 12.56 -14.52 17.66
C ASN A 29 12.34 -13.94 19.06
N ASP A 30 12.05 -12.66 19.11
CA ASP A 30 12.09 -11.91 20.35
C ASP A 30 10.71 -11.79 20.99
N LYS A 31 10.72 -11.60 22.31
CA LYS A 31 9.52 -11.31 23.09
C LYS A 31 9.66 -9.95 23.75
N LEU A 32 8.86 -9.00 23.29
CA LEU A 32 8.97 -7.58 23.61
C LEU A 32 7.75 -7.13 24.43
N THR A 33 8.00 -6.36 25.50
CA THR A 33 6.96 -5.78 26.36
C THR A 33 7.37 -4.38 26.75
N GLY A 34 6.60 -3.37 26.33
CA GLY A 34 6.84 -1.95 26.56
C GLY A 34 6.36 -1.50 27.93
N GLY A 35 5.11 -1.82 28.24
CA GLY A 35 4.58 -1.76 29.59
C GLY A 35 3.66 -0.58 29.81
N SER A 36 4.17 0.62 30.04
CA SER A 36 3.32 1.82 30.13
C SER A 36 4.09 3.01 29.61
N GLY A 37 3.41 3.97 29.02
CA GLY A 37 4.07 5.02 28.26
C GLY A 37 3.66 4.91 26.80
N SER A 38 4.21 5.77 25.95
CA SER A 38 4.10 5.66 24.50
C SER A 38 5.32 4.92 23.97
N ASP A 39 5.18 3.62 23.73
CA ASP A 39 6.29 2.74 23.39
C ASP A 39 6.44 2.58 21.87
N THR A 40 7.69 2.48 21.40
CA THR A 40 8.04 2.33 19.99
C THR A 40 8.81 1.04 19.78
N TYR A 41 8.19 0.09 19.09
CA TYR A 41 8.79 -1.17 18.69
C TYR A 41 9.39 -1.03 17.29
N ILE A 42 10.70 -1.19 17.15
CA ILE A 42 11.37 -1.13 15.85
C ILE A 42 11.50 -2.54 15.29
N PHE A 43 11.05 -2.72 14.04
CA PHE A 43 11.19 -3.98 13.31
C PHE A 43 11.78 -3.75 11.91
N ASN A 44 12.78 -4.53 11.54
CA ASN A 44 13.45 -4.53 10.24
C ASN A 44 13.35 -5.90 9.57
N ILE A 45 13.56 -5.93 8.25
CA ILE A 45 13.71 -7.20 7.53
C ILE A 45 14.94 -7.95 8.05
N GLY A 46 14.76 -9.22 8.38
CA GLY A 46 15.75 -10.10 8.99
C GLY A 46 15.70 -10.14 10.52
N ASP A 47 14.78 -9.42 11.16
CA ASP A 47 14.62 -9.43 12.61
C ASP A 47 13.98 -10.75 13.09
N GLY A 48 13.27 -11.49 12.22
CA GLY A 48 12.70 -12.81 12.50
C GLY A 48 11.25 -12.78 12.98
N HIS A 49 10.86 -13.72 13.85
CA HIS A 49 9.47 -13.88 14.30
C HIS A 49 9.26 -13.31 15.71
N ASP A 50 9.01 -12.01 15.79
CA ASP A 50 8.87 -11.29 17.04
C ASP A 50 7.46 -11.32 17.60
N THR A 51 7.37 -11.27 18.93
CA THR A 51 6.12 -11.24 19.68
C THR A 51 6.08 -10.00 20.57
N ILE A 52 5.15 -9.09 20.26
CA ILE A 52 4.84 -7.91 21.05
C ILE A 52 3.69 -8.24 22.01
N ILE A 53 3.91 -7.93 23.27
CA ILE A 53 2.92 -8.07 24.33
C ILE A 53 2.78 -6.74 25.01
N GLU A 54 1.61 -6.16 24.83
CA GLU A 54 1.26 -4.92 25.50
C GLU A 54 0.21 -5.11 26.59
N ALA A 55 0.23 -4.18 27.54
CA ALA A 55 -0.80 -4.11 28.55
C ALA A 55 -2.07 -3.47 27.96
N SER A 56 -3.22 -3.73 28.57
CA SER A 56 -4.46 -3.03 28.20
C SER A 56 -4.27 -1.52 28.30
N ILE A 57 -4.83 -0.76 27.32
CA ILE A 57 -4.90 0.71 27.33
C ILE A 57 -5.04 1.23 28.77
N ASP A 58 -4.10 2.05 29.22
CA ASP A 58 -4.28 2.83 30.44
C ASP A 58 -5.25 3.98 30.13
N PRO A 59 -6.52 3.94 30.59
CA PRO A 59 -7.50 4.98 30.28
C PRO A 59 -7.16 6.32 30.93
N THR A 60 -6.13 6.37 31.78
CA THR A 60 -5.62 7.60 32.39
C THR A 60 -4.49 8.24 31.59
N CYS A 61 -3.98 7.54 30.56
CA CYS A 61 -2.96 8.04 29.66
C CYS A 61 -3.52 8.26 28.24
N SER A 62 -3.01 9.27 27.54
CA SER A 62 -3.14 9.41 26.08
C SER A 62 -1.93 8.81 25.37
N CYS A 63 -1.43 7.70 25.91
CA CYS A 63 -0.26 7.00 25.42
C CYS A 63 -0.55 6.42 24.04
N VAL A 64 0.46 6.40 23.16
CA VAL A 64 0.34 5.88 21.80
C VAL A 64 1.53 4.97 21.53
N ASP A 65 1.25 3.68 21.52
CA ASP A 65 2.20 2.63 21.22
C ASP A 65 2.20 2.37 19.71
N LYS A 66 3.40 2.18 19.16
CA LYS A 66 3.57 2.02 17.72
C LYS A 66 4.63 1.01 17.34
N ILE A 67 4.43 0.44 16.15
CA ILE A 67 5.47 -0.30 15.44
C ILE A 67 6.09 0.62 14.41
N GLN A 68 7.39 0.88 14.52
CA GLN A 68 8.17 1.55 13.50
C GLN A 68 8.82 0.50 12.59
N LEU A 69 8.31 0.40 11.36
CA LEU A 69 8.92 -0.45 10.34
C LEU A 69 10.14 0.22 9.74
N GLY A 70 11.18 -0.58 9.56
CA GLY A 70 12.47 -0.18 9.01
C GLY A 70 12.43 0.12 7.51
N ALA A 71 13.57 0.63 7.01
CA ALA A 71 13.71 0.98 5.61
C ALA A 71 13.49 -0.25 4.72
N GLY A 72 12.74 -0.05 3.64
CA GLY A 72 12.48 -1.10 2.67
C GLY A 72 11.35 -2.05 3.07
N ILE A 73 10.51 -1.66 4.03
CA ILE A 73 9.19 -2.25 4.26
C ILE A 73 8.17 -1.18 3.86
N GLY A 74 7.32 -1.49 2.89
CA GLY A 74 6.21 -0.67 2.44
C GLY A 74 4.88 -1.24 2.89
N ILE A 75 3.81 -0.47 2.74
CA ILE A 75 2.45 -0.94 3.07
C ILE A 75 2.11 -2.17 2.25
N GLU A 76 2.54 -2.19 1.00
CA GLU A 76 2.34 -3.26 0.04
C GLU A 76 2.99 -4.59 0.43
N ASP A 77 4.00 -4.54 1.31
CA ASP A 77 4.68 -5.71 1.82
C ASP A 77 3.88 -6.40 2.94
N LEU A 78 2.87 -5.76 3.54
CA LEU A 78 2.17 -6.33 4.69
C LEU A 78 1.03 -7.27 4.28
N ARG A 79 0.91 -8.36 5.05
CA ARG A 79 -0.24 -9.27 5.04
C ARG A 79 -0.64 -9.58 6.48
N TYR A 80 -1.94 -9.65 6.74
CA TYR A 80 -2.46 -9.79 8.10
C TYR A 80 -3.17 -11.13 8.24
N SER A 81 -3.00 -11.80 9.37
CA SER A 81 -3.74 -13.03 9.70
C SER A 81 -4.04 -13.11 11.19
N ALA A 82 -4.97 -13.99 11.58
CA ALA A 82 -5.29 -14.22 12.98
C ALA A 82 -4.81 -15.59 13.47
N ASP A 83 -4.27 -15.63 14.69
CA ASP A 83 -4.08 -16.88 15.45
C ASP A 83 -4.74 -16.73 16.83
N GLY A 84 -5.93 -17.31 16.98
CA GLY A 84 -6.77 -17.08 18.16
C GLY A 84 -7.20 -15.61 18.26
N ASP A 85 -6.77 -14.95 19.34
CA ASP A 85 -7.02 -13.52 19.60
C ASP A 85 -5.88 -12.61 19.13
N ASP A 86 -4.77 -13.20 18.64
CA ASP A 86 -3.58 -12.46 18.23
C ASP A 86 -3.69 -12.03 16.76
N LEU A 87 -3.11 -10.87 16.45
CA LEU A 87 -2.84 -10.45 15.08
C LEU A 87 -1.42 -10.88 14.72
N ILE A 88 -1.27 -11.45 13.53
CA ILE A 88 0.03 -11.73 12.93
C ILE A 88 0.15 -10.84 11.69
N ILE A 89 1.22 -10.06 11.65
CA ILE A 89 1.66 -9.31 10.48
C ILE A 89 2.78 -10.12 9.83
N ASN A 90 2.51 -10.63 8.63
CA ASN A 90 3.46 -11.30 7.77
C ASN A 90 3.92 -10.36 6.66
N PHE A 91 5.05 -10.67 6.05
CA PHE A 91 5.61 -9.90 4.95
C PHE A 91 5.50 -10.67 3.63
N ARG A 92 4.88 -10.10 2.60
CA ARG A 92 4.65 -10.74 1.30
C ARG A 92 6.01 -11.11 0.69
N GLY A 93 6.15 -12.39 0.32
CA GLY A 93 7.40 -12.92 -0.24
C GLY A 93 8.52 -13.13 0.79
N ASN A 94 8.25 -12.96 2.09
CA ASN A 94 9.20 -13.19 3.17
C ASN A 94 8.54 -13.94 4.33
N ASP A 95 8.70 -15.27 4.33
CA ASP A 95 8.16 -16.15 5.38
C ASP A 95 9.10 -16.28 6.59
N SER A 96 10.30 -15.69 6.56
CA SER A 96 11.25 -15.73 7.70
C SER A 96 10.98 -14.66 8.75
N ASP A 97 10.17 -13.66 8.42
CA ASP A 97 9.88 -12.52 9.29
C ASP A 97 8.38 -12.46 9.61
N SER A 98 8.04 -12.08 10.84
CA SER A 98 6.67 -11.73 11.22
C SER A 98 6.62 -10.98 12.54
N ILE A 99 5.58 -10.18 12.72
CA ILE A 99 5.26 -9.56 14.01
C ILE A 99 3.96 -10.14 14.54
N ARG A 100 3.99 -10.72 15.74
CA ARG A 100 2.80 -11.17 16.46
C ARG A 100 2.43 -10.16 17.54
N ILE A 101 1.21 -9.62 17.47
CA ILE A 101 0.65 -8.73 18.49
C ILE A 101 -0.36 -9.52 19.30
N VAL A 102 0.00 -9.80 20.55
CA VAL A 102 -0.80 -10.66 21.43
C VAL A 102 -2.09 -9.95 21.85
N GLY A 103 -3.22 -10.62 21.67
CA GLY A 103 -4.53 -10.12 22.09
C GLY A 103 -5.12 -9.01 21.21
N ALA A 104 -4.59 -8.75 20.01
CA ALA A 104 -5.05 -7.71 19.06
C ALA A 104 -6.57 -7.61 18.84
N LYS A 105 -7.30 -8.72 19.04
CA LYS A 105 -8.75 -8.80 18.86
C LYS A 105 -9.54 -8.55 20.16
N THR A 106 -8.88 -8.46 21.32
CA THR A 106 -9.51 -8.23 22.63
C THR A 106 -9.42 -6.76 23.06
N GLY A 107 -10.44 -5.95 22.75
CA GLY A 107 -10.56 -4.57 23.28
C GLY A 107 -9.97 -3.46 22.39
N GLU A 108 -10.04 -2.21 22.85
CA GLU A 108 -9.94 -1.00 22.00
C GLU A 108 -8.58 -0.76 21.32
N SER A 109 -7.52 -1.42 21.75
CA SER A 109 -6.25 -1.65 21.05
C SER A 109 -5.52 -2.67 21.92
N ALA A 110 -4.94 -3.73 21.39
CA ALA A 110 -4.12 -4.62 22.21
C ALA A 110 -2.74 -4.00 22.53
N GLY A 111 -2.76 -2.70 22.82
CA GLY A 111 -1.66 -1.78 23.05
C GLY A 111 -0.78 -1.50 21.84
N ILE A 112 -1.33 -1.53 20.61
CA ILE A 112 -0.65 -0.92 19.46
C ILE A 112 -1.67 -0.07 18.71
N GLU A 113 -1.43 1.24 18.68
CA GLU A 113 -2.30 2.23 18.06
C GLU A 113 -1.87 2.56 16.63
N SER A 114 -0.61 2.34 16.26
CA SER A 114 -0.21 2.53 14.88
C SER A 114 0.98 1.71 14.37
N ILE A 115 1.02 1.54 13.05
CA ILE A 115 2.22 1.09 12.32
C ILE A 115 2.71 2.26 11.47
N CYS A 116 3.95 2.67 11.70
CA CYS A 116 4.60 3.77 11.01
C CYS A 116 5.65 3.25 10.03
N PHE A 117 5.68 3.82 8.82
CA PHE A 117 6.64 3.50 7.77
C PHE A 117 7.70 4.60 7.63
N THR A 118 8.83 4.28 7.01
CA THR A 118 9.92 5.27 6.82
C THR A 118 9.56 6.40 5.86
N ASP A 119 8.54 6.22 5.01
CA ASP A 119 8.04 7.25 4.11
C ASP A 119 7.01 8.20 4.76
N GLY A 120 6.73 8.01 6.05
CA GLY A 120 5.78 8.81 6.82
C GLY A 120 4.33 8.31 6.74
N THR A 121 4.06 7.23 5.99
CA THR A 121 2.74 6.58 6.01
C THR A 121 2.48 6.02 7.41
N GLU A 122 1.23 6.09 7.86
CA GLU A 122 0.79 5.59 9.16
C GLU A 122 -0.53 4.82 9.03
N LEU A 123 -0.57 3.64 9.63
CA LEU A 123 -1.80 2.84 9.79
C LEU A 123 -2.29 2.94 11.22
N GLU A 124 -3.38 3.69 11.40
CA GLU A 124 -4.01 3.85 12.71
C GLU A 124 -4.95 2.69 13.06
N PHE A 125 -4.83 2.20 14.29
CA PHE A 125 -5.73 1.29 14.97
C PHE A 125 -6.37 2.01 16.16
N THR A 126 -7.61 2.46 15.99
CA THR A 126 -8.31 3.27 17.01
C THR A 126 -9.33 2.49 17.83
N THR A 127 -9.57 1.24 17.46
CA THR A 127 -10.56 0.34 18.06
C THR A 127 -10.13 -1.11 17.86
N ALA A 128 -10.78 -2.03 18.59
CA ALA A 128 -10.60 -3.47 18.44
C ALA A 128 -10.65 -3.89 16.97
N LEU A 129 -9.70 -4.71 16.53
CA LEU A 129 -9.68 -5.22 15.16
C LEU A 129 -10.72 -6.31 14.95
N SER A 130 -11.38 -6.27 13.81
CA SER A 130 -12.17 -7.40 13.30
C SER A 130 -11.41 -8.06 12.16
N ILE A 131 -11.01 -9.32 12.31
CA ILE A 131 -10.33 -10.09 11.26
C ILE A 131 -11.31 -11.14 10.73
N VAL A 132 -11.59 -11.09 9.42
CA VAL A 132 -12.49 -12.00 8.73
C VAL A 132 -11.69 -12.82 7.72
N GLU A 133 -11.56 -14.12 8.00
CA GLU A 133 -10.94 -15.09 7.10
C GLU A 133 -12.04 -15.76 6.26
N LEU A 134 -12.05 -15.49 4.96
CA LEU A 134 -12.94 -16.18 4.02
C LEU A 134 -12.44 -17.60 3.74
N THR A 135 -13.30 -18.43 3.14
CA THR A 135 -13.01 -19.86 2.98
C THR A 135 -12.19 -20.10 1.73
N LYS A 136 -10.99 -20.69 1.89
CA LYS A 136 -9.94 -20.90 0.87
C LYS A 136 -10.30 -21.63 -0.45
N GLU A 137 -11.54 -22.04 -0.69
CA GLU A 137 -11.87 -22.85 -1.88
C GLU A 137 -13.18 -22.46 -2.58
N THR A 138 -13.86 -21.39 -2.16
CA THR A 138 -15.14 -20.99 -2.77
C THR A 138 -15.19 -19.50 -3.01
N GLY A 139 -15.66 -19.08 -4.19
CA GLY A 139 -16.03 -17.69 -4.40
C GLY A 139 -17.08 -17.24 -3.38
N ASN A 140 -16.68 -16.35 -2.50
CA ASN A 140 -17.47 -15.88 -1.38
C ASN A 140 -18.18 -14.56 -1.72
N TYR A 141 -19.27 -14.28 -1.01
CA TYR A 141 -19.98 -12.99 -1.10
C TYR A 141 -20.10 -12.40 0.30
N LEU A 142 -19.40 -11.30 0.57
CA LEU A 142 -19.36 -10.65 1.87
C LEU A 142 -19.86 -9.21 1.79
N PRO A 143 -21.14 -8.95 2.10
CA PRO A 143 -21.62 -7.62 2.44
C PRO A 143 -21.42 -7.34 3.93
N SER A 144 -20.70 -6.27 4.29
CA SER A 144 -20.48 -5.86 5.69
C SER A 144 -20.57 -4.34 5.87
N VAL A 145 -20.93 -3.93 7.09
CA VAL A 145 -20.91 -2.52 7.53
C VAL A 145 -19.87 -2.38 8.63
N THR A 146 -18.84 -1.58 8.41
CA THR A 146 -17.69 -1.43 9.32
C THR A 146 -17.88 -0.24 10.25
N THR A 147 -17.66 -0.47 11.55
CA THR A 147 -17.62 0.59 12.57
C THR A 147 -16.25 0.69 13.24
N ASN A 148 -15.50 -0.41 13.26
CA ASN A 148 -14.12 -0.53 13.70
C ASN A 148 -13.23 -0.87 12.50
N THR A 149 -11.91 -0.90 12.72
CA THR A 149 -10.97 -1.37 11.69
C THR A 149 -11.25 -2.85 11.38
N GLN A 150 -11.50 -3.16 10.11
CA GLN A 150 -11.78 -4.50 9.63
C GLN A 150 -10.70 -4.96 8.64
N ILE A 151 -10.12 -6.12 8.92
CA ILE A 151 -9.19 -6.86 8.07
C ILE A 151 -9.95 -8.03 7.45
N ILE A 152 -9.85 -8.20 6.13
CA ILE A 152 -10.53 -9.27 5.40
C ILE A 152 -9.54 -9.97 4.49
N ASN A 153 -9.50 -11.30 4.57
CA ASN A 153 -8.66 -12.13 3.71
C ASN A 153 -9.56 -13.06 2.89
N GLY A 154 -9.59 -12.89 1.57
CA GLY A 154 -10.33 -13.71 0.60
C GLY A 154 -9.72 -15.09 0.39
N HIS A 155 -8.39 -15.18 0.38
CA HIS A 155 -7.61 -16.39 0.07
C HIS A 155 -7.74 -16.78 -1.40
N ASP A 156 -8.06 -18.03 -1.73
CA ASP A 156 -8.23 -18.45 -3.12
C ASP A 156 -9.72 -18.42 -3.47
N GLY A 157 -10.09 -17.96 -4.67
CA GLY A 157 -11.50 -17.93 -5.08
C GLY A 157 -11.82 -16.81 -6.06
N MET A 158 -13.12 -16.67 -6.35
CA MET A 158 -13.65 -15.48 -7.00
C MET A 158 -14.54 -14.82 -5.96
N ASP A 159 -13.96 -13.94 -5.16
CA ASP A 159 -14.64 -13.33 -4.04
C ASP A 159 -15.30 -12.02 -4.46
N THR A 160 -16.46 -11.75 -3.86
CA THR A 160 -17.13 -10.46 -3.99
C THR A 160 -17.28 -9.86 -2.61
N ILE A 161 -16.48 -8.84 -2.33
CA ILE A 161 -16.39 -8.18 -1.03
C ILE A 161 -16.99 -6.77 -1.19
N MET A 162 -18.03 -6.48 -0.42
CA MET A 162 -18.74 -5.21 -0.44
C MET A 162 -18.78 -4.63 0.98
N LEU A 163 -17.99 -3.59 1.22
CA LEU A 163 -17.90 -2.96 2.53
C LEU A 163 -18.44 -1.54 2.46
N THR A 164 -19.21 -1.19 3.47
CA THR A 164 -19.70 0.18 3.71
C THR A 164 -19.42 0.56 5.16
N GLY A 165 -19.49 1.84 5.51
CA GLY A 165 -19.37 2.27 6.90
C GLY A 165 -18.26 3.28 7.12
N ALA A 166 -17.88 3.45 8.39
CA ALA A 166 -16.93 4.48 8.82
C ALA A 166 -15.62 3.91 9.39
N GLY A 167 -15.51 2.58 9.54
CA GLY A 167 -14.28 1.94 9.96
C GLY A 167 -13.19 2.00 8.88
N SER A 168 -11.92 1.91 9.29
CA SER A 168 -10.83 1.64 8.34
C SER A 168 -10.93 0.19 7.84
N VAL A 169 -10.47 -0.05 6.62
CA VAL A 169 -10.62 -1.35 5.97
C VAL A 169 -9.29 -1.75 5.36
N ILE A 170 -8.90 -3.00 5.60
CA ILE A 170 -7.81 -3.68 4.90
C ILE A 170 -8.38 -4.94 4.27
N VAL A 171 -8.28 -5.08 2.96
CA VAL A 171 -8.74 -6.28 2.25
C VAL A 171 -7.62 -6.87 1.42
N ASP A 172 -7.42 -8.18 1.54
CA ASP A 172 -6.59 -8.99 0.65
C ASP A 172 -7.49 -9.99 -0.07
N GLY A 173 -7.74 -9.80 -1.37
CA GLY A 173 -8.54 -10.71 -2.20
C GLY A 173 -7.87 -12.09 -2.27
N GLY A 174 -6.58 -12.09 -2.59
CA GLY A 174 -5.76 -13.28 -2.64
C GLY A 174 -5.66 -13.80 -4.07
N ALA A 175 -5.82 -15.10 -4.31
CA ALA A 175 -5.72 -15.65 -5.66
C ALA A 175 -7.09 -15.82 -6.31
N GLY A 176 -7.21 -15.38 -7.56
CA GLY A 176 -8.34 -15.64 -8.42
C GLY A 176 -8.87 -14.37 -9.05
N MET A 177 -10.18 -14.17 -9.07
CA MET A 177 -10.76 -13.01 -9.73
C MET A 177 -11.70 -12.32 -8.76
N ASP A 178 -11.19 -11.34 -8.04
CA ASP A 178 -11.90 -10.75 -6.93
C ASP A 178 -12.58 -9.44 -7.32
N ARG A 179 -13.73 -9.19 -6.70
CA ARG A 179 -14.52 -7.98 -6.91
C ARG A 179 -14.75 -7.29 -5.59
N MET A 180 -14.04 -6.19 -5.39
CA MET A 180 -14.05 -5.40 -4.18
C MET A 180 -14.70 -4.03 -4.43
N ILE A 181 -15.74 -3.72 -3.66
CA ILE A 181 -16.32 -2.37 -3.58
C ILE A 181 -16.25 -1.94 -2.12
N LEU A 182 -15.39 -0.97 -1.86
CA LEU A 182 -14.94 -0.62 -0.53
C LEU A 182 -15.29 0.83 -0.19
N SER A 183 -15.67 1.01 1.06
CA SER A 183 -15.91 2.30 1.69
C SER A 183 -15.52 2.17 3.15
N GLY A 184 -15.00 3.26 3.70
CA GLY A 184 -14.50 3.35 5.06
C GLY A 184 -13.87 4.72 5.32
N LYS A 185 -13.23 4.90 6.48
CA LYS A 185 -12.40 6.09 6.74
C LYS A 185 -11.16 6.07 5.83
N ASN A 186 -10.41 4.97 5.90
CA ASN A 186 -9.23 4.67 5.08
C ASN A 186 -9.41 3.26 4.49
N VAL A 187 -9.02 3.08 3.23
CA VAL A 187 -9.12 1.79 2.53
C VAL A 187 -7.74 1.34 2.05
N ILE A 188 -7.35 0.12 2.36
CA ILE A 188 -6.19 -0.54 1.76
C ILE A 188 -6.69 -1.83 1.13
N ALA A 189 -6.41 -2.03 -0.15
CA ALA A 189 -6.93 -3.18 -0.88
C ALA A 189 -5.85 -3.81 -1.74
N TYR A 190 -5.69 -5.12 -1.60
CA TYR A 190 -4.85 -5.98 -2.42
C TYR A 190 -5.76 -6.88 -3.25
N GLY A 191 -5.67 -6.83 -4.57
CA GLY A 191 -6.32 -7.82 -5.44
C GLY A 191 -5.67 -9.18 -5.24
N GLY A 192 -4.37 -9.22 -5.48
CA GLY A 192 -3.52 -10.39 -5.27
C GLY A 192 -3.11 -10.98 -6.61
N ALA A 193 -3.45 -12.24 -6.89
CA ALA A 193 -3.10 -12.88 -8.15
C ALA A 193 -4.33 -13.14 -9.00
N GLY A 194 -4.41 -12.52 -10.19
CA GLY A 194 -5.38 -12.83 -11.21
C GLY A 194 -5.98 -11.58 -11.86
N MET A 195 -7.29 -11.52 -12.02
CA MET A 195 -7.93 -10.34 -12.63
C MET A 195 -8.94 -9.78 -11.67
N ASP A 196 -8.55 -8.69 -11.02
CA ASP A 196 -9.27 -8.12 -9.92
C ASP A 196 -9.93 -6.80 -10.30
N PHE A 197 -11.07 -6.54 -9.68
CA PHE A 197 -11.78 -5.28 -9.77
C PHE A 197 -11.85 -4.67 -8.39
N ILE A 198 -11.19 -3.53 -8.20
CA ILE A 198 -11.12 -2.83 -6.92
C ILE A 198 -11.69 -1.43 -7.10
N GLN A 199 -12.71 -1.10 -6.32
CA GLN A 199 -13.32 0.23 -6.32
C GLN A 199 -13.41 0.80 -4.90
N SER A 200 -12.68 1.87 -4.62
CA SER A 200 -12.96 2.78 -3.51
C SER A 200 -14.06 3.75 -3.91
N THR A 201 -14.88 4.21 -2.96
CA THR A 201 -16.06 5.04 -3.26
C THR A 201 -16.00 6.44 -2.65
N ILE A 202 -15.77 6.56 -1.34
CA ILE A 202 -15.73 7.83 -0.59
C ILE A 202 -14.65 7.78 0.49
N SER A 203 -13.47 7.31 0.13
CA SER A 203 -12.40 6.99 1.08
C SER A 203 -11.05 7.27 0.45
N GLN A 204 -10.15 7.88 1.21
CA GLN A 204 -8.73 7.86 0.84
C GLN A 204 -8.28 6.40 0.81
N ALA A 205 -7.78 5.97 -0.35
CA ALA A 205 -7.52 4.58 -0.64
C ALA A 205 -6.08 4.35 -1.08
N THR A 206 -5.52 3.22 -0.65
CA THR A 206 -4.32 2.61 -1.24
C THR A 206 -4.75 1.33 -1.95
N LEU A 207 -4.65 1.30 -3.28
CA LEU A 207 -5.12 0.21 -4.12
C LEU A 207 -3.92 -0.47 -4.79
N ILE A 208 -3.83 -1.79 -4.63
CA ILE A 208 -2.77 -2.63 -5.18
C ILE A 208 -3.47 -3.75 -5.94
N GLY A 209 -3.34 -3.78 -7.27
CA GLY A 209 -3.89 -4.87 -8.09
C GLY A 209 -3.19 -6.18 -7.78
N GLY A 210 -1.86 -6.16 -7.81
CA GLY A 210 -1.04 -7.35 -7.68
C GLY A 210 -0.71 -7.89 -9.06
N THR A 211 -0.56 -9.21 -9.20
CA THR A 211 -0.19 -9.80 -10.49
C THR A 211 -1.42 -10.08 -11.34
N GLY A 212 -1.38 -9.66 -12.60
CA GLY A 212 -2.31 -10.08 -13.62
C GLY A 212 -2.85 -8.89 -14.41
N ARG A 213 -4.17 -8.72 -14.43
CA ARG A 213 -4.79 -7.66 -15.24
C ARG A 213 -5.89 -6.99 -14.46
N ASP A 214 -5.58 -5.93 -13.73
CA ASP A 214 -6.49 -5.40 -12.74
C ASP A 214 -7.17 -4.11 -13.17
N THR A 215 -8.30 -3.81 -12.53
CA THR A 215 -9.01 -2.54 -12.67
C THR A 215 -9.14 -1.89 -11.30
N LEU A 216 -8.45 -0.77 -11.13
CA LEU A 216 -8.39 0.01 -9.90
C LEU A 216 -9.14 1.33 -10.09
N ILE A 217 -10.15 1.56 -9.26
CA ILE A 217 -11.00 2.75 -9.31
C ILE A 217 -10.95 3.45 -7.96
N GLY A 218 -10.43 4.67 -7.95
CA GLY A 218 -10.41 5.53 -6.76
C GLY A 218 -11.74 6.21 -6.46
N SER A 219 -11.76 6.97 -5.39
CA SER A 219 -12.75 7.96 -5.02
C SER A 219 -12.28 9.36 -5.42
N HIS A 220 -13.04 10.38 -5.04
CA HIS A 220 -12.67 11.79 -5.20
C HIS A 220 -11.62 12.29 -4.18
N LEU A 221 -11.20 11.45 -3.23
CA LEU A 221 -10.17 11.79 -2.25
C LEU A 221 -8.79 11.39 -2.81
N GLY A 222 -7.72 11.86 -2.19
CA GLY A 222 -6.36 11.64 -2.72
C GLY A 222 -5.93 10.20 -2.53
N ASP A 223 -6.08 9.40 -3.57
CA ASP A 223 -5.84 7.96 -3.57
C ASP A 223 -4.44 7.62 -4.07
N THR A 224 -3.94 6.46 -3.66
CA THR A 224 -2.64 5.92 -4.05
C THR A 224 -2.82 4.58 -4.74
N TYR A 225 -2.24 4.43 -5.92
CA TYR A 225 -2.23 3.20 -6.69
C TYR A 225 -0.79 2.69 -6.74
N ILE A 226 -0.53 1.52 -6.15
CA ILE A 226 0.84 0.98 -6.07
C ILE A 226 1.03 -0.10 -7.13
N PHE A 227 2.14 0.00 -7.86
CA PHE A 227 2.54 -0.96 -8.89
C PHE A 227 3.98 -1.45 -8.68
N ASN A 228 4.15 -2.75 -8.77
CA ASN A 228 5.41 -3.47 -8.67
C ASN A 228 5.77 -4.15 -9.99
N LYS A 229 7.04 -4.56 -10.10
CA LYS A 229 7.51 -5.27 -11.29
C LYS A 229 6.82 -6.64 -11.39
N GLY A 230 6.26 -6.95 -12.55
CA GLY A 230 5.52 -8.19 -12.80
C GLY A 230 4.02 -8.11 -12.46
N ASP A 231 3.50 -6.93 -12.10
CA ASP A 231 2.07 -6.74 -11.86
C ASP A 231 1.24 -6.91 -13.14
N GLY A 232 1.84 -6.72 -14.32
CA GLY A 232 1.18 -6.99 -15.59
C GLY A 232 0.44 -5.77 -16.15
N ILE A 233 -0.81 -5.96 -16.58
CA ILE A 233 -1.52 -4.95 -17.41
C ILE A 233 -2.74 -4.40 -16.67
N ASP A 234 -2.63 -3.18 -16.19
CA ASP A 234 -3.62 -2.61 -15.29
C ASP A 234 -4.32 -1.39 -15.86
N TYR A 235 -5.49 -1.12 -15.28
CA TYR A 235 -6.34 0.00 -15.62
C TYR A 235 -6.62 0.80 -14.36
N VAL A 236 -6.23 2.07 -14.39
CA VAL A 236 -6.52 3.02 -13.32
C VAL A 236 -7.54 4.01 -13.82
N ARG A 237 -8.55 4.28 -12.99
CA ARG A 237 -9.48 5.37 -13.23
C ARG A 237 -9.77 6.05 -11.90
N ASP A 238 -9.36 7.31 -11.79
CA ASP A 238 -9.91 8.17 -10.77
C ASP A 238 -11.43 8.36 -11.04
N SER A 239 -12.24 8.14 -10.01
CA SER A 239 -13.69 8.20 -10.09
C SER A 239 -14.23 9.27 -9.16
N LEU A 240 -14.69 10.34 -9.80
CA LEU A 240 -15.44 11.38 -9.12
C LEU A 240 -16.84 10.92 -8.72
N THR A 241 -17.17 11.17 -7.45
CA THR A 241 -18.56 11.24 -6.97
C THR A 241 -19.22 12.60 -7.32
N PRO A 242 -20.56 12.73 -7.27
CA PRO A 242 -21.35 13.79 -7.92
C PRO A 242 -20.93 15.25 -7.60
N PRO A 243 -21.38 16.25 -8.41
CA PRO A 243 -20.81 17.61 -8.50
C PRO A 243 -20.95 18.53 -7.27
N CYS A 244 -21.30 17.99 -6.11
CA CYS A 244 -21.45 18.72 -4.85
C CYS A 244 -20.27 18.52 -3.87
N ILE A 245 -19.21 17.81 -4.27
CA ILE A 245 -18.03 17.62 -3.42
C ILE A 245 -16.97 18.69 -3.73
N VAL A 246 -16.42 19.29 -2.67
CA VAL A 246 -15.53 20.46 -2.72
C VAL A 246 -14.10 20.16 -2.25
N ASN A 247 -13.82 18.94 -1.82
CA ASN A 247 -12.53 18.50 -1.31
C ASN A 247 -12.00 17.36 -2.19
N GLU A 248 -11.55 17.71 -3.40
CA GLU A 248 -10.84 16.79 -4.28
C GLU A 248 -9.40 16.65 -3.74
N GLY A 249 -8.97 15.43 -3.45
CA GLY A 249 -7.58 15.15 -3.10
C GLY A 249 -6.75 14.87 -4.34
N SER A 250 -5.42 14.89 -4.21
CA SER A 250 -4.52 14.55 -5.32
C SER A 250 -4.18 13.08 -5.30
N ASP A 251 -4.28 12.45 -6.48
CA ASP A 251 -3.99 11.05 -6.68
C ASP A 251 -2.53 10.79 -7.04
N THR A 252 -2.04 9.63 -6.63
CA THR A 252 -0.65 9.22 -6.83
C THR A 252 -0.58 7.82 -7.39
N ILE A 253 0.12 7.65 -8.51
CA ILE A 253 0.67 6.34 -8.90
C ILE A 253 2.05 6.21 -8.25
N LYS A 254 2.27 5.15 -7.48
CA LYS A 254 3.53 4.89 -6.78
C LYS A 254 4.14 3.60 -7.30
N PHE A 255 5.38 3.66 -7.75
CA PHE A 255 6.14 2.49 -8.15
C PHE A 255 6.92 1.91 -6.98
N GLY A 256 6.84 0.60 -6.82
CA GLY A 256 7.58 -0.14 -5.82
C GLY A 256 9.08 -0.26 -6.13
N LYS A 257 9.78 -0.97 -5.25
CA LYS A 257 11.24 -1.10 -5.29
C LYS A 257 11.71 -1.77 -6.59
N GLY A 258 12.84 -1.31 -7.10
CA GLY A 258 13.48 -1.91 -8.29
C GLY A 258 12.94 -1.44 -9.63
N ILE A 259 11.95 -0.53 -9.65
CA ILE A 259 11.55 0.24 -10.83
C ILE A 259 12.26 1.58 -10.77
N THR A 260 13.06 1.91 -11.79
CA THR A 260 13.75 3.20 -11.88
C THR A 260 13.18 4.09 -12.97
N LYS A 261 13.60 5.36 -13.02
CA LYS A 261 13.21 6.28 -14.10
C LYS A 261 13.62 5.78 -15.50
N GLU A 262 14.66 4.96 -15.57
CA GLU A 262 15.09 4.31 -16.81
C GLU A 262 14.16 3.19 -17.25
N ASP A 263 13.29 2.68 -16.36
CA ASP A 263 12.34 1.63 -16.67
C ASP A 263 11.03 2.13 -17.26
N ILE A 264 10.72 3.41 -17.06
CA ILE A 264 9.41 3.99 -17.31
C ILE A 264 9.40 4.77 -18.63
N SER A 265 8.31 4.68 -19.38
CA SER A 265 7.97 5.61 -20.46
C SER A 265 6.47 5.88 -20.53
N PHE A 266 6.13 7.05 -21.08
CA PHE A 266 4.78 7.59 -21.12
C PHE A 266 4.28 7.74 -22.56
N PHE A 267 3.04 7.33 -22.81
CA PHE A 267 2.42 7.41 -24.13
C PHE A 267 0.97 7.87 -23.99
N MET A 268 0.60 8.98 -24.63
CA MET A 268 -0.81 9.39 -24.67
C MET A 268 -1.50 8.71 -25.85
N GLN A 269 -2.59 8.01 -25.57
CA GLN A 269 -3.44 7.37 -26.56
C GLN A 269 -4.89 7.82 -26.39
N LYS A 270 -5.77 7.39 -27.31
CA LYS A 270 -7.18 7.78 -27.31
C LYS A 270 -7.89 7.45 -25.98
N GLU A 271 -7.56 6.30 -25.38
CA GLU A 271 -8.18 5.82 -24.15
C GLU A 271 -7.64 6.50 -22.88
N GLY A 272 -6.48 7.16 -22.97
CA GLY A 272 -5.83 7.82 -21.84
C GLY A 272 -4.31 7.77 -21.90
N LEU A 273 -3.68 7.96 -20.75
CA LEU A 273 -2.23 7.88 -20.60
C LEU A 273 -1.82 6.43 -20.34
N ILE A 274 -0.84 5.97 -21.10
CA ILE A 274 -0.18 4.69 -20.88
C ILE A 274 1.16 4.95 -20.20
N ILE A 275 1.38 4.27 -19.09
CA ILE A 275 2.66 4.23 -18.38
C ILE A 275 3.18 2.80 -18.50
N SER A 276 4.26 2.61 -19.25
CA SER A 276 4.91 1.31 -19.40
C SER A 276 6.19 1.30 -18.57
N TYR A 277 6.41 0.28 -17.76
CA TYR A 277 7.47 0.25 -16.74
C TYR A 277 8.21 -1.09 -16.65
N GLY A 278 8.16 -1.86 -17.73
CA GLY A 278 8.76 -3.18 -17.88
C GLY A 278 8.41 -3.76 -19.25
N GLU A 279 8.94 -4.93 -19.59
CA GLU A 279 8.62 -5.59 -20.88
C GLU A 279 7.13 -5.94 -20.98
N ASN A 280 6.50 -6.31 -19.86
CA ASN A 280 5.12 -6.77 -19.81
C ASN A 280 4.24 -5.96 -18.85
N ASP A 281 4.81 -4.93 -18.21
CA ASP A 281 4.15 -4.15 -17.17
C ASP A 281 3.67 -2.80 -17.72
N LYS A 282 2.37 -2.55 -17.59
CA LYS A 282 1.71 -1.39 -18.18
C LYS A 282 0.48 -0.96 -17.40
N ILE A 283 0.41 0.33 -17.07
CA ILE A 283 -0.78 0.99 -16.54
C ILE A 283 -1.45 1.79 -17.66
N THR A 284 -2.76 1.66 -17.78
CA THR A 284 -3.60 2.58 -18.57
C THR A 284 -4.40 3.46 -17.63
N VAL A 285 -4.03 4.72 -17.53
CA VAL A 285 -4.80 5.75 -16.81
C VAL A 285 -5.89 6.27 -17.72
N ILE A 286 -7.10 5.81 -17.47
CA ILE A 286 -8.28 6.08 -18.29
C ILE A 286 -8.66 7.55 -18.17
N GLU A 287 -8.94 8.21 -19.30
CA GLU A 287 -9.42 9.59 -19.34
C GLU A 287 -8.47 10.65 -18.73
N GLN A 288 -7.15 10.41 -18.70
CA GLN A 288 -6.13 11.37 -18.20
C GLN A 288 -6.26 12.81 -18.77
N HIS A 289 -6.82 12.97 -19.96
CA HIS A 289 -7.04 14.28 -20.60
C HIS A 289 -8.18 15.09 -19.95
N VAL A 290 -9.01 14.45 -19.13
CA VAL A 290 -10.02 15.09 -18.30
C VAL A 290 -9.33 15.44 -16.98
N SER A 291 -9.17 16.73 -16.69
CA SER A 291 -8.43 17.25 -15.52
C SER A 291 -8.93 16.77 -14.15
N LYS A 292 -10.03 16.03 -14.16
CA LYS A 292 -10.84 15.58 -13.04
C LYS A 292 -10.76 14.06 -12.84
N HIS A 293 -10.09 13.36 -13.74
CA HIS A 293 -9.77 11.93 -13.68
C HIS A 293 -8.26 11.72 -13.87
N ALA A 294 -7.49 12.80 -13.79
CA ALA A 294 -6.09 12.83 -14.14
C ALA A 294 -5.28 12.53 -12.90
N ILE A 295 -4.33 11.60 -12.99
CA ILE A 295 -3.40 11.36 -11.88
C ILE A 295 -2.48 12.58 -11.75
N GLU A 296 -2.46 13.18 -10.56
CA GLU A 296 -1.66 14.35 -10.22
C GLU A 296 -0.17 14.04 -10.15
N THR A 297 0.17 12.89 -9.56
CA THR A 297 1.55 12.55 -9.21
C THR A 297 1.91 11.13 -9.64
N VAL A 298 3.09 10.96 -10.23
CA VAL A 298 3.73 9.64 -10.38
C VAL A 298 5.02 9.66 -9.58
N GLN A 299 5.18 8.71 -8.65
CA GLN A 299 6.29 8.67 -7.69
C GLN A 299 7.07 7.35 -7.77
N LEU A 300 8.40 7.42 -7.72
CA LEU A 300 9.29 6.27 -7.56
C LEU A 300 9.53 5.95 -6.08
N ALA A 301 9.90 4.70 -5.79
CA ALA A 301 10.34 4.29 -4.45
C ALA A 301 11.54 5.10 -3.91
N SER A 302 12.32 5.77 -4.76
CA SER A 302 13.40 6.68 -4.35
C SER A 302 12.89 8.01 -3.74
N GLY A 303 11.60 8.31 -3.89
CA GLY A 303 10.98 9.58 -3.52
C GLY A 303 10.89 10.58 -4.68
N SER A 304 11.61 10.37 -5.79
CA SER A 304 11.48 11.20 -7.01
C SER A 304 10.07 11.13 -7.56
N SER A 305 9.54 12.26 -8.02
CA SER A 305 8.16 12.36 -8.50
C SER A 305 8.03 13.24 -9.73
N LEU A 306 7.02 12.95 -10.55
CA LEU A 306 6.57 13.79 -11.65
C LEU A 306 5.14 14.24 -11.41
N SER A 307 4.87 15.51 -11.70
CA SER A 307 3.50 16.05 -11.80
C SER A 307 2.84 15.70 -13.14
N SER A 308 1.52 15.78 -13.23
CA SER A 308 0.80 15.60 -14.51
C SER A 308 1.28 16.57 -15.59
N ALA A 309 1.69 17.77 -15.21
CA ALA A 309 2.20 18.77 -16.15
C ALA A 309 3.53 18.33 -16.77
N GLU A 310 4.43 17.79 -15.95
CA GLU A 310 5.72 17.24 -16.42
C GLU A 310 5.49 15.99 -17.29
N ILE A 311 4.56 15.12 -16.91
CA ILE A 311 4.19 13.95 -17.71
C ILE A 311 3.67 14.37 -19.09
N ASN A 312 2.78 15.36 -19.13
CA ASN A 312 2.25 15.90 -20.39
C ASN A 312 3.37 16.50 -21.26
N GLN A 313 4.36 17.15 -20.64
CA GLN A 313 5.52 17.69 -21.35
C GLN A 313 6.40 16.58 -21.92
N ILE A 314 6.69 15.53 -21.14
CA ILE A 314 7.45 14.34 -21.60
C ILE A 314 6.76 13.72 -22.83
N VAL A 315 5.44 13.48 -22.75
CA VAL A 315 4.67 12.92 -23.86
C VAL A 315 4.79 13.79 -25.12
N ALA A 316 4.69 15.11 -24.96
CA ALA A 316 4.82 16.05 -26.07
C ALA A 316 6.22 16.01 -26.69
N ASP A 317 7.26 16.00 -25.87
CA ASP A 317 8.65 16.00 -26.32
C ASP A 317 9.05 14.68 -27.01
N LEU A 318 8.61 13.54 -26.47
CA LEU A 318 8.77 12.23 -27.12
C LEU A 318 8.08 12.21 -28.49
N SER A 319 6.85 12.72 -28.58
CA SER A 319 6.07 12.76 -29.82
C SER A 319 6.72 13.68 -30.87
N ASN A 320 7.20 14.85 -30.46
CA ASN A 320 7.89 15.79 -31.33
C ASN A 320 9.20 15.20 -31.86
N TYR A 321 10.02 14.61 -30.98
CA TYR A 321 11.27 13.98 -31.38
C TYR A 321 11.03 12.87 -32.40
N ALA A 322 10.05 12.00 -32.16
CA ALA A 322 9.74 10.91 -33.07
C ALA A 322 9.26 11.41 -34.43
N SER A 323 8.40 12.43 -34.46
CA SER A 323 7.96 13.08 -35.69
C SER A 323 9.14 13.67 -36.48
N ASP A 324 10.03 14.40 -35.82
CA ASP A 324 11.17 15.07 -36.46
C ASP A 324 12.20 14.08 -37.03
N HIS A 325 12.28 12.87 -36.46
CA HIS A 325 13.24 11.84 -36.85
C HIS A 325 12.60 10.67 -37.63
N GLY A 326 11.29 10.73 -37.90
CA GLY A 326 10.56 9.69 -38.63
C GLY A 326 10.55 8.34 -37.90
N LEU A 327 10.54 8.36 -36.57
CA LEU A 327 10.48 7.17 -35.73
C LEU A 327 9.02 6.81 -35.45
N ASP A 328 8.73 5.50 -35.45
CA ASP A 328 7.51 4.95 -34.88
C ASP A 328 7.91 4.27 -33.57
N PHE A 329 7.44 4.80 -32.44
CA PHE A 329 7.75 4.25 -31.12
C PHE A 329 6.42 3.95 -30.42
N THR A 330 6.21 2.67 -30.12
CA THR A 330 4.92 2.17 -29.62
C THR A 330 5.06 1.43 -28.30
N SER A 331 6.29 1.26 -27.83
CA SER A 331 6.65 0.53 -26.63
C SER A 331 7.72 1.24 -25.83
N VAL A 332 7.80 0.93 -24.53
CA VAL A 332 8.89 1.38 -23.65
C VAL A 332 10.26 0.92 -24.16
N GLU A 333 10.32 -0.22 -24.84
CA GLU A 333 11.57 -0.77 -25.37
C GLU A 333 12.13 0.06 -26.54
N ASP A 334 11.25 0.64 -27.36
CA ASP A 334 11.67 1.58 -28.41
C ASP A 334 12.33 2.84 -27.83
N VAL A 335 11.79 3.32 -26.71
CA VAL A 335 12.33 4.47 -25.97
C VAL A 335 13.66 4.10 -25.32
N LYS A 336 13.72 2.96 -24.60
CA LYS A 336 14.93 2.44 -23.96
C LYS A 336 16.11 2.25 -24.92
N ASN A 337 15.84 1.78 -26.13
CA ASN A 337 16.87 1.56 -27.14
C ASN A 337 17.35 2.84 -27.84
N ASN A 338 16.78 4.00 -27.53
CA ASN A 338 17.22 5.29 -28.03
C ASN A 338 17.64 6.22 -26.87
N GLN A 339 18.94 6.48 -26.78
CA GLN A 339 19.50 7.30 -25.72
C GLN A 339 18.89 8.71 -25.63
N GLU A 340 18.55 9.35 -26.75
CA GLU A 340 17.97 10.69 -26.74
C GLU A 340 16.53 10.67 -26.20
N LEU A 341 15.74 9.65 -26.55
CA LEU A 341 14.39 9.46 -26.01
C LEU A 341 14.44 9.19 -24.50
N MET A 342 15.37 8.35 -24.04
CA MET A 342 15.55 8.12 -22.59
C MET A 342 16.03 9.37 -21.85
N ASN A 343 16.86 10.21 -22.47
CA ASN A 343 17.27 11.47 -21.86
C ASN A 343 16.08 12.40 -21.62
N ILE A 344 15.11 12.46 -22.56
CA ILE A 344 13.87 13.22 -22.38
C ILE A 344 13.11 12.75 -21.15
N VAL A 345 12.94 11.43 -20.99
CA VAL A 345 12.20 10.87 -19.85
C VAL A 345 12.95 11.12 -18.54
N THR A 346 14.21 10.69 -18.46
CA THR A 346 14.99 10.66 -17.22
C THR A 346 15.32 12.04 -16.66
N ALA A 347 15.50 13.06 -17.50
CA ALA A 347 15.83 14.42 -17.07
C ALA A 347 14.69 15.10 -16.30
N ALA A 348 13.44 14.68 -16.52
CA ALA A 348 12.29 15.25 -15.83
C ALA A 348 12.19 14.83 -14.36
N TRP A 349 12.82 13.71 -13.96
CA TRP A 349 12.74 13.15 -12.60
C TRP A 349 13.73 13.78 -11.61
N ASP A 350 14.70 14.56 -12.09
CA ASP A 350 15.82 15.10 -11.30
C ASP A 350 15.59 16.54 -10.79
N ASN A 351 14.34 17.03 -10.87
CA ASN A 351 13.97 18.40 -10.47
C ASN A 351 13.71 18.59 -8.99
#